data_AF-A0A536X1L6-F1
#
_entry.id   AF-A0A536X1L6-F1
#
_cell.length_a   1.000
_cell.length_b   1.000
_cell.length_c   1.000
_cell.angle_alpha   90.00
_cell.angle_beta   90.00
_cell.angle_gamma   90.00
#
_symmetry.space_group_name_H-M   'P 1'
#
loop_
_entity.id
_entity.type
_entity.pdbx_description
1 polymer ?
#
loop_
_entity_poly.entity_id
_entity_poly.type
_entity_poly.pdbx_seq_one_letter_code
_entity_poly.pdbx_strand_id
1 'polypeptide(L)'
;DFVVPYGILARSGAADVRALGLEPGPLKMRPAVVIEPQASVDEFDQQMPQGADYVIVPAVAVDKIDDRQLIQWLQSQASKGATIVSICDGALVVAHAGLFKGHRATGHWATQAMRERDFADTQWLTNVRYVDDGAVVSAAGVSAAVPVSLALVEAIAGRARAAELAQQLGVARRTADHDSERFHMGFTDYVTAGRNGLLSSHDDIELPIAEGIDELTLAIVADAFGRTFRSRPYTSAPTTDPLHTRGGLVVRPDRAIDAQQATPHKTLSLPNMPLAQALDDALAQIDRLYGRATGNFVSLQWEYAR
;
A
#
# COMPACT_ATOMS: atom_id res chain seq x y z
N ASP A 1 -0.39 0.26 -0.30
CA ASP A 1 -0.47 0.22 -1.78
C ASP A 1 0.04 -1.09 -2.38
N PHE A 2 1.20 -1.62 -2.00
CA PHE A 2 1.72 -2.89 -2.52
C PHE A 2 1.32 -4.13 -1.70
N VAL A 3 1.59 -4.12 -0.38
CA VAL A 3 1.42 -5.32 0.47
C VAL A 3 -0.06 -5.71 0.63
N VAL A 4 -0.95 -4.73 0.73
CA VAL A 4 -2.39 -4.96 0.91
C VAL A 4 -3.02 -5.73 -0.25
N PRO A 5 -2.92 -5.30 -1.52
CA PRO A 5 -3.47 -6.07 -2.63
C PRO A 5 -2.81 -7.44 -2.77
N TYR A 6 -1.48 -7.53 -2.59
CA TYR A 6 -0.79 -8.83 -2.60
C TYR A 6 -1.41 -9.78 -1.57
N GLY A 7 -1.46 -9.38 -0.29
CA GLY A 7 -1.90 -10.26 0.79
C GLY A 7 -3.38 -10.63 0.67
N ILE A 8 -4.24 -9.72 0.20
CA ILE A 8 -5.65 -10.03 -0.04
C ILE A 8 -5.80 -11.04 -1.19
N LEU A 9 -5.13 -10.82 -2.32
CA LEU A 9 -5.22 -11.73 -3.47
C LEU A 9 -4.59 -13.10 -3.16
N ALA A 10 -3.43 -13.13 -2.49
CA ALA A 10 -2.78 -14.37 -2.09
C ALA A 10 -3.67 -15.19 -1.13
N ARG A 11 -4.23 -14.55 -0.09
CA ARG A 11 -5.17 -15.21 0.85
C ARG A 11 -6.46 -15.66 0.20
N SER A 12 -6.90 -14.97 -0.86
CA SER A 12 -8.09 -15.36 -1.60
C SER A 12 -7.92 -16.72 -2.30
N GLY A 13 -6.70 -17.09 -2.68
CA GLY A 13 -6.44 -18.26 -3.53
C GLY A 13 -7.09 -18.18 -4.91
N ALA A 14 -7.50 -16.98 -5.34
CA ALA A 14 -8.21 -16.75 -6.59
C ALA A 14 -7.28 -16.65 -7.81
N ALA A 15 -5.99 -16.35 -7.60
CA ALA A 15 -5.01 -16.11 -8.66
C ALA A 15 -3.60 -16.59 -8.25
N ASP A 16 -2.72 -16.83 -9.22
CA ASP A 16 -1.27 -16.88 -8.99
C ASP A 16 -0.78 -15.43 -8.83
N VAL A 17 -0.32 -15.08 -7.63
CA VAL A 17 0.06 -13.71 -7.28
C VAL A 17 1.58 -13.62 -7.17
N ARG A 18 2.18 -12.76 -8.00
CA ARG A 18 3.63 -12.53 -8.03
C ARG A 18 3.98 -11.12 -7.56
N ALA A 19 4.83 -11.02 -6.56
CA ALA A 19 5.46 -9.77 -6.14
C ALA A 19 6.68 -9.50 -7.04
N LEU A 20 6.59 -8.45 -7.87
CA LEU A 20 7.64 -8.12 -8.84
C LEU A 20 8.43 -6.88 -8.45
N GLY A 21 9.73 -6.90 -8.74
CA GLY A 21 10.62 -5.73 -8.73
C GLY A 21 11.08 -5.42 -10.16
N LEU A 22 11.55 -4.20 -10.40
CA LEU A 22 12.21 -3.91 -11.69
C LEU A 22 13.50 -4.72 -11.84
N GLU A 23 14.25 -4.81 -10.75
CA GLU A 23 15.52 -5.53 -10.66
C GLU A 23 15.45 -6.57 -9.52
N PRO A 24 16.27 -7.64 -9.57
CA PRO A 24 16.41 -8.58 -8.48
C PRO A 24 16.96 -7.92 -7.20
N GLY A 25 16.53 -8.41 -6.05
CA GLY A 25 17.08 -8.04 -4.74
C GLY A 25 16.11 -7.26 -3.85
N PRO A 26 16.52 -6.96 -2.60
CA PRO A 26 15.63 -6.38 -1.60
C PRO A 26 15.24 -4.94 -1.92
N LEU A 27 13.96 -4.64 -1.74
CA LEU A 27 13.38 -3.31 -1.87
C LEU A 27 12.99 -2.76 -0.50
N LYS A 28 13.56 -1.61 -0.13
CA LYS A 28 13.13 -0.88 1.07
C LYS A 28 11.82 -0.15 0.76
N MET A 29 10.72 -0.70 1.28
CA MET A 29 9.42 -0.03 1.28
C MET A 29 9.41 1.03 2.39
N ARG A 30 8.98 2.24 2.03
CA ARG A 30 8.71 3.26 3.04
C ARG A 30 7.37 2.95 3.72
N PRO A 31 7.26 3.11 5.04
CA PRO A 31 8.30 3.62 5.93
C PRO A 31 9.28 2.58 6.50
N ALA A 32 8.93 1.29 6.59
CA ALA A 32 9.66 0.37 7.48
C ALA A 32 9.72 -1.11 7.09
N VAL A 33 9.42 -1.50 5.86
CA VAL A 33 9.43 -2.93 5.47
C VAL A 33 10.44 -3.15 4.36
N VAL A 34 11.38 -4.09 4.52
CA VAL A 34 12.20 -4.56 3.40
C VAL A 34 11.53 -5.81 2.85
N ILE A 35 11.13 -5.77 1.59
CA ILE A 35 10.57 -6.92 0.87
C ILE A 35 11.60 -7.44 -0.13
N GLU A 36 11.64 -8.73 -0.35
CA GLU A 36 12.28 -9.30 -1.54
C GLU A 36 11.20 -9.65 -2.55
N PRO A 37 11.20 -9.03 -3.74
CA PRO A 37 10.37 -9.47 -4.83
C PRO A 37 10.63 -10.94 -5.15
N GLN A 38 9.57 -11.64 -5.56
CA GLN A 38 9.64 -13.04 -5.94
C GLN A 38 10.28 -13.23 -7.33
N ALA A 39 10.28 -12.18 -8.16
CA ALA A 39 10.96 -12.13 -9.45
C ALA A 39 11.18 -10.68 -9.89
N SER A 40 12.12 -10.45 -10.81
CA SER A 40 12.15 -9.23 -11.61
C SER A 40 11.09 -9.24 -12.72
N VAL A 41 10.80 -8.08 -13.30
CA VAL A 41 9.91 -7.98 -14.48
C VAL A 41 10.44 -8.75 -15.69
N ASP A 42 11.76 -8.84 -15.84
CA ASP A 42 12.41 -9.60 -16.92
C ASP A 42 12.30 -11.11 -16.70
N GLU A 43 12.52 -11.57 -15.46
CA GLU A 43 12.32 -12.97 -15.07
C GLU A 43 10.86 -13.38 -15.23
N PHE A 44 9.92 -12.50 -14.89
CA PHE A 44 8.50 -12.72 -15.12
C PHE A 44 8.18 -12.88 -16.61
N ASP A 45 8.66 -11.99 -17.48
CA ASP A 45 8.39 -12.06 -18.92
C ASP A 45 9.00 -13.31 -19.57
N GLN A 46 10.12 -13.81 -19.06
CA GLN A 46 10.71 -15.09 -19.50
C GLN A 46 9.84 -16.29 -19.12
N GLN A 47 9.26 -16.28 -17.91
CA GLN A 47 8.42 -17.36 -17.40
C GLN A 47 6.99 -17.31 -17.96
N MET A 48 6.47 -16.11 -18.20
CA MET A 48 5.10 -15.82 -18.61
C MET A 48 5.09 -14.95 -19.88
N PRO A 49 5.48 -15.49 -21.04
CA PRO A 49 5.62 -14.71 -22.28
C PRO A 49 4.29 -14.10 -22.77
N GLN A 50 3.15 -14.69 -22.38
CA GLN A 50 1.81 -14.16 -22.68
C GLN A 50 1.43 -12.94 -21.83
N GLY A 51 2.22 -12.59 -20.82
CA GLY A 51 1.94 -11.50 -19.90
C GLY A 51 1.01 -11.90 -18.75
N ALA A 52 0.72 -10.94 -17.87
CA ALA A 52 -0.20 -11.10 -16.76
C ALA A 52 -1.66 -10.81 -17.17
N ASP A 53 -2.63 -11.44 -16.51
CA ASP A 53 -4.04 -11.05 -16.64
C ASP A 53 -4.32 -9.69 -15.98
N TYR A 54 -3.66 -9.42 -14.85
CA TYR A 54 -3.74 -8.17 -14.09
C TYR A 54 -2.35 -7.70 -13.69
N VAL A 55 -2.09 -6.41 -13.83
CA VAL A 55 -0.87 -5.76 -13.30
C VAL A 55 -1.27 -4.69 -12.30
N ILE A 56 -0.87 -4.88 -11.03
CA ILE A 56 -1.18 -3.94 -9.96
C ILE A 56 0.02 -3.03 -9.70
N VAL A 57 -0.18 -1.72 -9.90
CA VAL A 57 0.83 -0.68 -9.79
C VAL A 57 0.61 0.10 -8.49
N PRO A 58 1.46 -0.11 -7.46
CA PRO A 58 1.39 0.67 -6.23
C PRO A 58 1.94 2.09 -6.44
N ALA A 59 1.79 2.96 -5.43
CA ALA A 59 2.62 4.16 -5.36
C ALA A 59 4.11 3.80 -5.32
N VAL A 60 4.89 4.53 -6.11
CA VAL A 60 6.35 4.45 -6.15
C VAL A 60 6.95 5.75 -5.60
N ALA A 61 8.27 5.78 -5.39
CA ALA A 61 8.94 7.01 -5.04
C ALA A 61 8.73 8.09 -6.13
N VAL A 62 8.63 9.36 -5.73
CA VAL A 62 8.32 10.48 -6.66
C VAL A 62 9.34 10.58 -7.80
N ASP A 63 10.60 10.26 -7.54
CA ASP A 63 11.69 10.21 -8.53
C ASP A 63 11.68 8.96 -9.42
N LYS A 64 10.67 8.10 -9.27
CA LYS A 64 10.48 6.84 -10.00
C LYS A 64 9.15 6.77 -10.75
N ILE A 65 8.31 7.81 -10.69
CA ILE A 65 6.98 7.79 -11.33
C ILE A 65 7.07 7.74 -12.86
N ASP A 66 8.17 8.20 -13.44
CA ASP A 66 8.44 8.25 -14.88
C ASP A 66 9.59 7.31 -15.31
N ASP A 67 9.90 6.30 -14.48
CA ASP A 67 10.95 5.32 -14.77
C ASP A 67 10.67 4.61 -16.11
N ARG A 68 11.63 4.71 -17.03
CA ARG A 68 11.46 4.25 -18.42
C ARG A 68 11.25 2.73 -18.52
N GLN A 69 11.94 1.95 -17.69
CA GLN A 69 11.83 0.49 -17.70
C GLN A 69 10.44 0.08 -17.21
N LEU A 70 9.97 0.70 -16.12
CA LEU A 70 8.62 0.47 -15.60
C LEU A 70 7.54 0.84 -16.62
N ILE A 71 7.63 2.04 -17.22
CA ILE A 71 6.68 2.49 -18.25
C ILE A 71 6.61 1.52 -19.42
N GLN A 72 7.77 1.13 -19.96
CA GLN A 72 7.83 0.24 -21.12
C GLN A 72 7.28 -1.14 -20.79
N TRP A 73 7.58 -1.67 -19.60
CA TRP A 73 7.04 -2.94 -19.16
C TRP A 73 5.51 -2.88 -18.99
N LEU A 74 4.97 -1.81 -18.39
CA LEU A 74 3.51 -1.61 -18.29
C LEU A 74 2.83 -1.53 -19.64
N GLN A 75 3.40 -0.80 -20.60
CA GLN A 75 2.89 -0.71 -21.97
C GLN A 75 2.91 -2.09 -22.66
N SER A 76 3.97 -2.86 -22.45
CA SER A 76 4.09 -4.23 -22.96
C SER A 76 2.99 -5.12 -22.38
N GLN A 77 2.78 -5.16 -21.06
CA GLN A 77 1.73 -5.96 -20.44
C GLN A 77 0.33 -5.53 -20.91
N ALA A 78 0.06 -4.23 -20.99
CA ALA A 78 -1.20 -3.71 -21.52
C ALA A 78 -1.44 -4.17 -22.97
N SER A 79 -0.40 -4.15 -23.83
CA SER A 79 -0.50 -4.63 -25.21
C SER A 79 -0.75 -6.15 -25.34
N LYS A 80 -0.35 -6.91 -24.31
CA LYS A 80 -0.62 -8.35 -24.19
C LYS A 80 -2.03 -8.65 -23.66
N GLY A 81 -2.77 -7.61 -23.24
CA GLY A 81 -4.16 -7.71 -22.78
C GLY A 81 -4.34 -7.64 -21.26
N ALA A 82 -3.28 -7.32 -20.51
CA ALA A 82 -3.37 -7.16 -19.06
C ALA A 82 -4.30 -6.01 -18.67
N THR A 83 -5.15 -6.22 -17.67
CA THR A 83 -5.85 -5.13 -16.99
C THR A 83 -4.90 -4.41 -16.06
N ILE A 84 -4.72 -3.11 -16.25
CA ILE A 84 -3.76 -2.32 -15.47
C ILE A 84 -4.49 -1.66 -14.29
N VAL A 85 -4.11 -2.04 -13.08
CA VAL A 85 -4.74 -1.58 -11.83
C VAL A 85 -3.79 -0.62 -11.12
N SER A 86 -4.13 0.64 -10.97
CA SER A 86 -3.35 1.59 -10.14
C SER A 86 -3.95 1.75 -8.75
N ILE A 87 -3.10 1.97 -7.75
CA ILE A 87 -3.53 2.28 -6.37
C ILE A 87 -2.79 3.52 -5.90
N CYS A 88 -3.51 4.48 -5.30
CA CYS A 88 -2.96 5.71 -4.74
C CYS A 88 -2.19 6.49 -5.82
N ASP A 89 -0.94 6.87 -5.56
CA ASP A 89 -0.07 7.55 -6.53
C ASP A 89 0.54 6.63 -7.59
N GLY A 90 0.23 5.33 -7.57
CA GLY A 90 0.46 4.45 -8.72
C GLY A 90 -0.27 4.94 -9.97
N ALA A 91 -1.30 5.77 -9.80
CA ALA A 91 -1.98 6.45 -10.90
C ALA A 91 -1.05 7.36 -11.71
N LEU A 92 -0.04 7.98 -11.09
CA LEU A 92 0.94 8.81 -11.81
C LEU A 92 1.78 7.97 -12.77
N VAL A 93 2.21 6.78 -12.34
CA VAL A 93 2.98 5.84 -13.18
C VAL A 93 2.18 5.43 -14.42
N VAL A 94 0.93 5.02 -14.20
CA VAL A 94 0.03 4.57 -15.28
C VAL A 94 -0.33 5.74 -16.23
N ALA A 95 -0.46 6.96 -15.69
CA ALA A 95 -0.64 8.17 -16.49
C ALA A 95 0.61 8.50 -17.34
N HIS A 96 1.82 8.41 -16.78
CA HIS A 96 3.07 8.56 -17.52
C HIS A 96 3.25 7.49 -18.61
N ALA A 97 2.76 6.27 -18.37
CA ALA A 97 2.70 5.22 -19.40
C ALA A 97 1.69 5.52 -20.53
N GLY A 98 0.85 6.55 -20.37
CA GLY A 98 -0.15 6.97 -21.34
C GLY A 98 -1.40 6.10 -21.36
N LEU A 99 -1.54 5.19 -20.38
CA LEU A 99 -2.59 4.16 -20.37
C LEU A 99 -3.95 4.71 -19.90
N PHE A 100 -3.98 5.88 -19.27
CA PHE A 100 -5.23 6.56 -18.89
C PHE A 100 -5.78 7.54 -19.93
N LYS A 101 -5.10 7.74 -21.07
CA LYS A 101 -5.57 8.68 -22.10
C LYS A 101 -6.94 8.24 -22.64
N GLY A 102 -7.93 9.12 -22.53
CA GLY A 102 -9.32 8.85 -22.92
C GLY A 102 -10.12 7.99 -21.94
N HIS A 103 -9.54 7.64 -20.79
CA HIS A 103 -10.18 6.82 -19.77
C HIS A 103 -10.61 7.63 -18.54
N ARG A 104 -11.52 7.04 -17.77
CA ARG A 104 -11.88 7.51 -16.43
C ARG A 104 -10.91 6.93 -15.41
N ALA A 105 -10.38 7.77 -14.52
CA ALA A 105 -9.44 7.31 -13.50
C ALA A 105 -9.60 8.08 -12.19
N THR A 106 -9.08 7.51 -11.11
CA THR A 106 -8.96 8.15 -9.80
C THR A 106 -7.59 7.85 -9.17
N GLY A 107 -7.35 8.29 -7.93
CA GLY A 107 -6.09 8.13 -7.18
C GLY A 107 -6.01 9.13 -6.03
N HIS A 108 -4.86 9.26 -5.40
CA HIS A 108 -4.76 9.95 -4.10
C HIS A 108 -5.19 11.43 -4.16
N TRP A 109 -5.95 11.90 -3.15
CA TRP A 109 -6.46 13.29 -3.11
C TRP A 109 -5.35 14.35 -3.24
N ALA A 110 -4.20 14.11 -2.59
CA ALA A 110 -3.09 15.05 -2.55
C ALA A 110 -2.46 15.33 -3.92
N THR A 111 -2.61 14.42 -4.90
CA THR A 111 -2.06 14.57 -6.25
C THR A 111 -3.12 14.95 -7.28
N GLN A 112 -4.38 15.21 -6.88
CA GLN A 112 -5.48 15.56 -7.78
C GLN A 112 -5.13 16.71 -8.74
N ALA A 113 -4.74 17.87 -8.21
CA ALA A 113 -4.46 19.05 -9.03
C ALA A 113 -3.27 18.86 -9.99
N MET A 114 -2.27 18.08 -9.58
CA MET A 114 -1.14 17.70 -10.45
C MET A 114 -1.62 16.83 -11.60
N ARG A 115 -2.44 15.82 -11.31
CA ARG A 115 -2.94 14.87 -12.31
C ARG A 115 -3.84 15.52 -13.35
N GLU A 116 -4.75 16.38 -12.92
CA GLU A 116 -5.63 17.14 -13.83
C GLU A 116 -4.83 18.07 -14.75
N ARG A 117 -3.77 18.70 -14.21
CA ARG A 117 -2.92 19.61 -14.98
C ARG A 117 -2.02 18.86 -15.98
N ASP A 118 -1.36 17.80 -15.53
CA ASP A 118 -0.28 17.14 -16.28
C ASP A 118 -0.80 16.03 -17.20
N PHE A 119 -2.00 15.50 -16.94
CA PHE A 119 -2.65 14.43 -17.71
C PHE A 119 -4.11 14.80 -18.08
N ALA A 120 -4.27 15.94 -18.76
CA ALA A 120 -5.57 16.51 -19.12
C ALA A 120 -6.44 15.63 -20.03
N ASP A 121 -5.84 14.66 -20.75
CA ASP A 121 -6.58 13.69 -21.58
C ASP A 121 -7.23 12.57 -20.76
N THR A 122 -7.07 12.55 -19.43
CA THR A 122 -7.69 11.59 -18.52
C THR A 122 -8.87 12.24 -17.79
N GLN A 123 -10.01 11.56 -17.73
CA GLN A 123 -11.15 12.03 -16.93
C GLN A 123 -10.95 11.63 -15.46
N TRP A 124 -10.35 12.52 -14.67
CA TRP A 124 -10.11 12.30 -13.24
C TRP A 124 -11.40 12.45 -12.42
N LEU A 125 -11.84 11.36 -11.82
CA LEU A 125 -13.01 11.31 -10.95
C LEU A 125 -12.61 11.49 -9.48
N THR A 126 -13.32 12.37 -8.79
CA THR A 126 -13.26 12.57 -7.33
C THR A 126 -14.39 11.80 -6.64
N ASN A 127 -14.31 11.64 -5.31
CA ASN A 127 -15.36 11.04 -4.48
C ASN A 127 -15.70 9.58 -4.85
N VAL A 128 -14.70 8.86 -5.38
CA VAL A 128 -14.78 7.43 -5.69
C VAL A 128 -13.55 6.72 -5.12
N ARG A 129 -13.74 5.53 -4.52
CA ARG A 129 -12.64 4.71 -3.98
C ARG A 129 -11.87 4.04 -5.10
N TYR A 130 -12.58 3.61 -6.13
CA TYR A 130 -11.98 3.04 -7.32
C TYR A 130 -12.90 3.25 -8.52
N VAL A 131 -12.28 3.26 -9.70
CA VAL A 131 -12.92 3.35 -11.01
C VAL A 131 -12.50 2.14 -11.81
N ASP A 132 -13.48 1.39 -12.29
CA ASP A 132 -13.29 0.38 -13.32
C ASP A 132 -13.71 0.98 -14.67
N ASP A 133 -12.75 1.05 -15.59
CA ASP A 133 -12.94 1.51 -16.97
C ASP A 133 -12.43 0.46 -17.98
N GLY A 134 -12.63 -0.83 -17.65
CA GLY A 134 -12.31 -1.95 -18.52
C GLY A 134 -10.83 -2.33 -18.45
N ALA A 135 -10.05 -1.92 -19.45
CA ALA A 135 -8.62 -2.25 -19.54
C ALA A 135 -7.77 -1.59 -18.44
N VAL A 136 -8.34 -0.59 -17.76
CA VAL A 136 -7.71 0.10 -16.64
C VAL A 136 -8.66 0.17 -15.46
N VAL A 137 -8.10 -0.07 -14.28
CA VAL A 137 -8.75 0.13 -12.98
C VAL A 137 -7.86 1.06 -12.18
N SER A 138 -8.45 1.98 -11.41
CA SER A 138 -7.67 2.88 -10.55
C SER A 138 -8.34 3.04 -9.20
N ALA A 139 -7.57 3.17 -8.13
CA ALA A 139 -8.06 3.33 -6.77
C ALA A 139 -7.41 4.52 -6.07
N ALA A 140 -8.17 5.16 -5.18
CA ALA A 140 -7.77 6.30 -4.37
C ALA A 140 -6.68 5.95 -3.33
N GLY A 141 -6.48 6.83 -2.35
CA GLY A 141 -5.42 6.70 -1.35
C GLY A 141 -5.60 5.55 -0.38
N VAL A 142 -4.50 5.23 0.31
CA VAL A 142 -4.14 3.98 1.00
C VAL A 142 -5.30 3.06 1.43
N SER A 143 -6.32 3.57 2.13
CA SER A 143 -7.47 2.75 2.57
C SER A 143 -8.30 2.15 1.42
N ALA A 144 -8.25 2.73 0.21
CA ALA A 144 -8.91 2.22 -0.99
C ALA A 144 -8.26 0.93 -1.54
N ALA A 145 -7.05 0.58 -1.11
CA ALA A 145 -6.39 -0.66 -1.49
C ALA A 145 -7.21 -1.91 -1.09
N VAL A 146 -7.90 -1.87 0.05
CA VAL A 146 -8.75 -2.99 0.51
C VAL A 146 -9.97 -3.22 -0.39
N PRO A 147 -10.85 -2.23 -0.63
CA PRO A 147 -12.03 -2.44 -1.46
C PRO A 147 -11.71 -2.78 -2.91
N VAL A 148 -10.68 -2.16 -3.54
CA VAL A 148 -10.30 -2.53 -4.92
C VAL A 148 -9.79 -3.97 -4.99
N SER A 149 -9.03 -4.42 -3.99
CA SER A 149 -8.54 -5.81 -3.94
C SER A 149 -9.69 -6.81 -3.76
N LEU A 150 -10.69 -6.49 -2.94
CA LEU A 150 -11.88 -7.31 -2.79
C LEU A 150 -12.73 -7.32 -4.07
N ALA A 151 -12.80 -6.20 -4.81
CA ALA A 151 -13.47 -6.13 -6.10
C ALA A 151 -12.75 -7.00 -7.14
N LEU A 152 -11.42 -7.02 -7.16
CA LEU A 152 -10.64 -7.95 -8.00
C LEU A 152 -10.92 -9.41 -7.64
N VAL A 153 -10.96 -9.76 -6.34
CA VAL A 153 -11.36 -11.12 -5.91
C VAL A 153 -12.77 -11.46 -6.37
N GLU A 154 -13.72 -10.52 -6.30
CA GLU A 154 -15.10 -10.72 -6.79
C GLU A 154 -15.11 -10.94 -8.32
N ALA A 155 -14.31 -10.20 -9.08
CA ALA A 155 -14.19 -10.35 -10.53
C ALA A 155 -13.56 -11.69 -10.92
N ILE A 156 -12.56 -12.17 -10.18
CA ILE A 156 -11.80 -13.40 -10.50
C ILE A 156 -12.50 -14.66 -10.00
N ALA A 157 -12.95 -14.67 -8.75
CA ALA A 157 -13.46 -15.86 -8.05
C ALA A 157 -14.93 -15.75 -7.61
N GLY A 158 -15.61 -14.67 -7.99
CA GLY A 158 -17.02 -14.46 -7.72
C GLY A 158 -17.32 -13.89 -6.33
N ARG A 159 -18.56 -13.39 -6.21
CA ARG A 159 -19.06 -12.68 -5.02
C ARG A 159 -18.98 -13.48 -3.72
N ALA A 160 -19.18 -14.80 -3.78
CA ALA A 160 -19.15 -15.65 -2.60
C ALA A 160 -17.75 -15.65 -1.95
N ARG A 161 -16.69 -15.82 -2.75
CA ARG A 161 -15.32 -15.84 -2.25
C ARG A 161 -14.89 -14.48 -1.72
N ALA A 162 -15.21 -13.40 -2.44
CA ALA A 162 -14.97 -12.04 -1.96
C ALA A 162 -15.71 -11.76 -0.65
N ALA A 163 -16.93 -12.30 -0.48
CA ALA A 163 -17.71 -12.11 0.73
C ALA A 163 -17.14 -12.81 1.95
N GLU A 164 -16.71 -14.06 1.78
CA GLU A 164 -16.02 -14.82 2.80
C GLU A 164 -14.73 -14.11 3.24
N LEU A 165 -13.91 -13.67 2.29
CA LEU A 165 -12.65 -13.00 2.59
C LEU A 165 -12.87 -11.65 3.30
N ALA A 166 -13.85 -10.85 2.86
CA ALA A 166 -14.19 -9.60 3.53
C ALA A 166 -14.62 -9.81 4.99
N GLN A 167 -15.36 -10.89 5.28
CA GLN A 167 -15.75 -11.25 6.64
C GLN A 167 -14.52 -11.60 7.49
N GLN A 168 -13.58 -12.39 6.94
CA GLN A 168 -12.32 -12.74 7.62
C GLN A 168 -11.46 -11.49 7.92
N LEU A 169 -11.45 -10.52 7.00
CA LEU A 169 -10.73 -9.25 7.16
C LEU A 169 -11.45 -8.22 8.03
N GLY A 170 -12.69 -8.48 8.46
CA GLY A 170 -13.50 -7.56 9.25
C GLY A 170 -14.03 -6.35 8.46
N VAL A 171 -14.08 -6.43 7.13
CA VAL A 171 -14.46 -5.33 6.25
C VAL A 171 -15.98 -5.31 6.07
N ALA A 172 -16.65 -4.40 6.77
CA ALA A 172 -18.12 -4.28 6.74
C ALA A 172 -18.65 -3.63 5.45
N ARG A 173 -17.90 -2.68 4.86
CA ARG A 173 -18.34 -1.89 3.69
C ARG A 173 -17.41 -2.11 2.49
N ARG A 174 -17.98 -2.53 1.36
CA ARG A 174 -17.27 -2.81 0.10
C ARG A 174 -17.63 -1.83 -1.02
N THR A 175 -18.21 -0.69 -0.67
CA THR A 175 -18.75 0.26 -1.65
C THR A 175 -17.64 1.04 -2.34
N ALA A 176 -17.85 1.36 -3.61
CA ALA A 176 -17.00 2.31 -4.33
C ALA A 176 -17.16 3.76 -3.81
N ASP A 177 -18.21 4.05 -3.03
CA ASP A 177 -18.44 5.38 -2.47
C ASP A 177 -17.28 5.87 -1.60
N HIS A 178 -16.84 7.09 -1.89
CA HIS A 178 -15.82 7.82 -1.16
C HIS A 178 -16.20 9.29 -1.05
N ASP A 179 -15.62 10.00 -0.11
CA ASP A 179 -15.79 11.45 0.03
C ASP A 179 -14.39 12.04 0.08
N SER A 180 -13.79 12.21 -1.09
CA SER A 180 -12.42 12.70 -1.26
C SER A 180 -12.30 14.14 -0.79
N GLU A 181 -13.37 14.93 -0.92
CA GLU A 181 -13.41 16.35 -0.57
C GLU A 181 -13.20 16.59 0.93
N ARG A 182 -13.53 15.61 1.78
CA ARG A 182 -13.21 15.66 3.22
C ARG A 182 -11.71 15.68 3.51
N PHE A 183 -10.89 15.17 2.60
CA PHE A 183 -9.45 15.06 2.81
C PHE A 183 -8.73 16.20 2.12
N HIS A 184 -8.36 17.20 2.91
CA HIS A 184 -7.48 18.29 2.50
C HIS A 184 -6.62 18.69 3.68
N MET A 185 -5.38 19.13 3.42
CA MET A 185 -4.52 19.65 4.48
C MET A 185 -5.04 21.02 4.93
N GLY A 186 -5.55 21.08 6.15
CA GLY A 186 -5.90 22.32 6.82
C GLY A 186 -4.70 22.95 7.52
N PHE A 187 -4.86 24.19 8.00
CA PHE A 187 -3.82 24.90 8.76
C PHE A 187 -3.30 24.09 9.96
N THR A 188 -4.21 23.40 10.68
CA THR A 188 -3.88 22.56 11.83
C THR A 188 -3.01 21.36 11.46
N ASP A 189 -3.17 20.81 10.26
CA ASP A 189 -2.40 19.66 9.78
C ASP A 189 -0.98 20.09 9.43
N TYR A 190 -0.81 21.24 8.78
CA TYR A 190 0.50 21.85 8.55
C TYR A 190 1.24 22.17 9.85
N VAL A 191 0.54 22.74 10.84
CA VAL A 191 1.12 23.00 12.17
C VAL A 191 1.52 21.68 12.85
N THR A 192 0.68 20.64 12.75
CA THR A 192 0.98 19.32 13.32
C THR A 192 2.18 18.69 12.64
N ALA A 193 2.25 18.68 11.31
CA ALA A 193 3.37 18.18 10.53
C ALA A 193 4.67 18.92 10.88
N GLY A 194 4.62 20.26 10.94
CA GLY A 194 5.76 21.09 11.33
C GLY A 194 6.23 20.79 12.75
N ARG A 195 5.31 20.76 13.73
CA ARG A 195 5.63 20.43 15.13
C ARG A 195 6.23 19.03 15.25
N ASN A 196 5.67 18.05 14.54
CA ASN A 196 6.13 16.68 14.57
C ASN A 196 7.54 16.56 13.98
N GLY A 197 7.80 17.19 12.83
CA GLY A 197 9.12 17.18 12.18
C GLY A 197 10.20 18.01 12.89
N LEU A 198 9.84 19.09 13.59
CA LEU A 198 10.78 19.96 14.33
C LEU A 198 11.22 19.38 15.67
N LEU A 199 10.49 18.41 16.23
CA LEU A 199 10.87 17.76 17.49
C LEU A 199 11.94 16.70 17.21
N SER A 200 13.16 16.99 17.66
CA SER A 200 14.41 16.39 17.18
C SER A 200 14.61 14.90 17.47
N SER A 201 13.85 14.31 18.40
CA SER A 201 13.90 12.88 18.69
C SER A 201 12.76 12.16 17.98
N HIS A 202 13.05 11.55 16.83
CA HIS A 202 12.12 10.56 16.29
C HIS A 202 12.24 9.29 17.14
N ASP A 203 11.11 8.76 17.58
CA ASP A 203 11.06 7.51 18.32
C ASP A 203 11.28 6.34 17.36
N ASP A 204 12.33 5.56 17.61
CA ASP A 204 12.55 4.28 16.95
C ASP A 204 11.52 3.27 17.48
N ILE A 205 10.65 2.81 16.58
CA ILE A 205 9.56 1.88 16.89
C ILE A 205 9.91 0.49 16.36
N GLU A 206 10.14 -0.44 17.26
CA GLU A 206 10.44 -1.82 16.91
C GLU A 206 9.16 -2.57 16.55
N LEU A 207 9.18 -3.27 15.40
CA LEU A 207 8.15 -4.19 14.94
C LEU A 207 8.74 -5.61 14.88
N PRO A 208 8.61 -6.43 15.94
CA PRO A 208 9.09 -7.79 15.93
C PRO A 208 8.35 -8.63 14.88
N ILE A 209 9.11 -9.31 14.03
CA ILE A 209 8.59 -10.20 13.00
C ILE A 209 9.16 -11.60 13.16
N ALA A 210 8.39 -12.58 12.70
CA ALA A 210 8.73 -13.99 12.70
C ALA A 210 8.13 -14.68 11.47
N GLU A 211 8.53 -15.92 11.22
CA GLU A 211 7.96 -16.74 10.15
C GLU A 211 6.44 -16.82 10.25
N GLY A 212 5.74 -16.64 9.13
CA GLY A 212 4.29 -16.64 9.06
C GLY A 212 3.62 -15.35 9.58
N ILE A 213 4.37 -14.26 9.76
CA ILE A 213 3.80 -12.96 10.16
C ILE A 213 2.69 -12.51 9.20
N ASP A 214 1.64 -11.89 9.75
CA ASP A 214 0.59 -11.26 8.96
C ASP A 214 1.15 -10.03 8.23
N GLU A 215 1.42 -10.15 6.93
CA GLU A 215 1.92 -9.06 6.09
C GLU A 215 0.98 -7.87 6.04
N LEU A 216 -0.34 -8.09 6.11
CA LEU A 216 -1.32 -7.03 6.06
C LEU A 216 -1.28 -6.19 7.34
N THR A 217 -1.29 -6.83 8.51
CA THR A 217 -1.17 -6.14 9.80
C THR A 217 0.17 -5.42 9.92
N LEU A 218 1.27 -6.09 9.54
CA LEU A 218 2.60 -5.49 9.51
C LEU A 218 2.61 -4.21 8.66
N ALA A 219 2.06 -4.28 7.44
CA ALA A 219 2.02 -3.13 6.54
C ALA A 219 1.19 -1.97 7.09
N ILE A 220 0.00 -2.23 7.65
CA ILE A 220 -0.86 -1.18 8.23
C ILE A 220 -0.15 -0.50 9.40
N VAL A 221 0.37 -1.28 10.36
CA VAL A 221 0.99 -0.72 11.56
C VAL A 221 2.26 0.04 11.21
N ALA A 222 3.12 -0.53 10.37
CA ALA A 222 4.34 0.12 9.90
C ALA A 222 4.03 1.44 9.20
N ASP A 223 3.10 1.44 8.25
CA ASP A 223 2.75 2.62 7.47
C ASP A 223 2.09 3.71 8.34
N ALA A 224 1.16 3.35 9.23
CA ALA A 224 0.55 4.30 10.18
C ALA A 224 1.59 4.98 11.08
N PHE A 225 2.52 4.22 11.66
CA PHE A 225 3.57 4.77 12.52
C PHE A 225 4.63 5.57 11.75
N GLY A 226 4.92 5.23 10.49
CA GLY A 226 5.86 6.04 9.71
C GLY A 226 5.30 7.37 9.22
N ARG A 227 3.97 7.54 9.23
CA ARG A 227 3.27 8.78 8.84
C ARG A 227 3.10 9.79 9.97
N THR A 228 3.56 9.48 11.18
CA THR A 228 3.42 10.40 12.33
C THR A 228 4.38 11.60 12.24
N PHE A 229 5.46 11.47 11.46
CA PHE A 229 6.64 12.35 11.47
C PHE A 229 7.32 12.45 12.84
N ARG A 230 6.98 11.56 13.76
CA ARG A 230 7.56 11.45 15.11
C ARG A 230 8.18 10.09 15.39
N SER A 231 7.87 9.09 14.58
CA SER A 231 8.37 7.74 14.73
C SER A 231 9.02 7.22 13.45
N ARG A 232 9.97 6.32 13.65
CA ARG A 232 10.63 5.55 12.61
C ARG A 232 10.43 4.07 12.93
N PRO A 233 9.39 3.43 12.35
CA PRO A 233 9.25 2.01 12.51
C PRO A 233 10.41 1.28 11.83
N TYR A 234 10.81 0.14 12.37
CA TYR A 234 11.75 -0.80 11.77
C TYR A 234 11.39 -2.22 12.16
N THR A 235 11.64 -3.20 11.28
CA THR A 235 11.39 -4.61 11.59
C THR A 235 12.57 -5.24 12.32
N SER A 236 12.30 -6.15 13.24
CA SER A 236 13.33 -6.90 13.98
C SER A 236 13.05 -8.39 14.04
N ALA A 237 14.12 -9.18 14.09
CA ALA A 237 14.08 -10.62 14.37
C ALA A 237 15.42 -11.07 14.96
N PRO A 238 15.57 -12.33 15.40
CA PRO A 238 16.85 -12.83 15.92
C PRO A 238 18.00 -12.81 14.89
N THR A 239 17.69 -12.93 13.60
CA THR A 239 18.64 -12.79 12.47
C THR A 239 18.07 -11.83 11.43
N THR A 240 18.88 -11.41 10.44
CA THR A 240 18.42 -10.65 9.27
C THR A 240 18.15 -11.54 8.05
N ASP A 241 17.99 -12.85 8.28
CA ASP A 241 17.64 -13.79 7.22
C ASP A 241 16.22 -13.52 6.71
N PRO A 242 15.93 -13.85 5.43
CA PRO A 242 14.58 -13.71 4.90
C PRO A 242 13.59 -14.57 5.68
N LEU A 243 12.41 -14.01 5.90
CA LEU A 243 11.26 -14.69 6.50
C LEU A 243 10.10 -14.70 5.51
N HIS A 244 9.32 -15.78 5.49
CA HIS A 244 8.07 -15.76 4.72
C HIS A 244 6.92 -15.26 5.57
N THR A 245 6.18 -14.31 5.02
CA THR A 245 4.90 -13.87 5.57
C THR A 245 3.82 -14.93 5.30
N ARG A 246 2.68 -14.80 5.98
CA ARG A 246 1.55 -15.73 5.81
C ARG A 246 1.08 -15.83 4.35
N GLY A 247 1.06 -14.72 3.63
CA GLY A 247 0.69 -14.65 2.22
C GLY A 247 1.79 -15.06 1.24
N GLY A 248 3.01 -15.34 1.72
CA GLY A 248 4.13 -15.78 0.89
C GLY A 248 5.11 -14.70 0.44
N LEU A 249 4.90 -13.42 0.81
CA LEU A 249 5.95 -12.41 0.63
C LEU A 249 7.19 -12.78 1.42
N VAL A 250 8.35 -12.50 0.85
CA VAL A 250 9.62 -12.58 1.54
C VAL A 250 9.92 -11.22 2.14
N VAL A 251 10.11 -11.17 3.46
CA VAL A 251 10.48 -9.95 4.20
C VAL A 251 11.85 -10.13 4.84
N ARG A 252 12.66 -9.08 4.83
CA ARG A 252 13.91 -9.03 5.58
C ARG A 252 13.77 -8.13 6.82
N PRO A 253 14.14 -8.61 8.01
CA PRO A 253 14.27 -7.76 9.18
C PRO A 253 15.28 -6.63 8.94
N ASP A 254 14.95 -5.41 9.35
CA ASP A 254 15.88 -4.27 9.31
C ASP A 254 17.06 -4.46 10.27
N ARG A 255 16.82 -5.09 11.41
CA ARG A 255 17.80 -5.28 12.48
C ARG A 255 17.72 -6.69 13.06
N ALA A 256 18.87 -7.32 13.23
CA ALA A 256 18.98 -8.46 14.15
C ALA A 256 19.00 -7.93 15.58
N ILE A 257 18.15 -8.45 16.45
CA ILE A 257 18.13 -8.09 17.87
C ILE A 257 18.46 -9.32 18.71
N ASP A 258 19.53 -9.21 19.48
CA ASP A 258 19.83 -10.14 20.56
C ASP A 258 18.88 -9.84 21.72
N ALA A 259 18.11 -10.83 22.15
CA ALA A 259 17.18 -10.72 23.28
C ALA A 259 17.87 -10.24 24.59
N GLN A 260 19.20 -10.29 24.65
CA GLN A 260 19.99 -9.84 25.79
C GLN A 260 20.43 -8.36 25.72
N GLN A 261 20.31 -7.69 24.57
CA GLN A 261 20.69 -6.28 24.42
C GLN A 261 19.46 -5.37 24.45
N ALA A 262 19.06 -4.98 25.67
CA ALA A 262 18.00 -4.01 25.90
C ALA A 262 18.44 -2.59 25.48
N THR A 263 18.26 -2.25 24.20
CA THR A 263 18.21 -0.83 23.81
C THR A 263 16.84 -0.26 24.21
N PRO A 264 16.75 1.01 24.64
CA PRO A 264 15.47 1.64 24.90
C PRO A 264 14.79 1.96 23.55
N HIS A 265 14.07 0.99 22.99
CA HIS A 265 13.17 1.18 21.86
C HIS A 265 11.73 0.89 22.30
N LYS A 266 10.76 1.56 21.67
CA LYS A 266 9.34 1.28 21.90
C LYS A 266 8.94 0.11 21.00
N THR A 267 8.72 -1.06 21.58
CA THR A 267 8.26 -2.24 20.86
C THR A 267 6.74 -2.22 20.71
N LEU A 268 6.26 -2.43 19.48
CA LEU A 268 4.83 -2.66 19.24
C LEU A 268 4.59 -4.14 18.95
N SER A 269 3.71 -4.75 19.74
CA SER A 269 3.18 -6.07 19.41
C SER A 269 2.23 -5.94 18.22
N LEU A 270 2.52 -6.66 17.13
CA LEU A 270 1.62 -6.72 15.99
C LEU A 270 0.36 -7.52 16.39
N PRO A 271 -0.83 -6.91 16.32
CA PRO A 271 -2.01 -7.54 16.85
C PRO A 271 -2.48 -8.69 15.96
N ASN A 272 -2.89 -9.80 16.58
CA ASN A 272 -3.60 -10.87 15.88
C ASN A 272 -5.10 -10.55 15.82
N MET A 273 -5.47 -9.59 14.97
CA MET A 273 -6.85 -9.10 14.81
C MET A 273 -7.22 -8.92 13.34
N PRO A 274 -8.52 -8.83 13.00
CA PRO A 274 -8.95 -8.55 11.64
C PRO A 274 -8.36 -7.24 11.10
N LEU A 275 -8.10 -7.20 9.80
CA LEU A 275 -7.45 -6.08 9.11
C LEU A 275 -8.12 -4.73 9.41
N ALA A 276 -9.45 -4.69 9.41
CA ALA A 276 -10.22 -3.47 9.66
C ALA A 276 -9.95 -2.89 11.06
N GLN A 277 -9.62 -3.72 12.05
CA GLN A 277 -9.34 -3.27 13.42
C GLN A 277 -7.88 -2.84 13.60
N ALA A 278 -6.96 -3.35 12.78
CA ALA A 278 -5.53 -3.08 12.92
C ALA A 278 -5.20 -1.58 12.75
N LEU A 279 -5.88 -0.89 11.83
CA LEU A 279 -5.68 0.56 11.64
C LEU A 279 -6.26 1.35 12.81
N ASP A 280 -7.46 1.00 13.30
CA ASP A 280 -8.07 1.65 14.46
C ASP A 280 -7.21 1.52 15.72
N ASP A 281 -6.66 0.32 15.96
CA ASP A 281 -5.76 0.07 17.08
C ASP A 281 -4.45 0.85 16.93
N ALA A 282 -3.82 0.82 15.75
CA ALA A 282 -2.60 1.59 15.49
C ALA A 282 -2.82 3.09 15.72
N LEU A 283 -3.94 3.64 15.24
CA LEU A 283 -4.28 5.05 15.44
C LEU A 283 -4.59 5.36 16.92
N ALA A 284 -5.26 4.46 17.65
CA ALA A 284 -5.47 4.62 19.09
C ALA A 284 -4.15 4.59 19.88
N GLN A 285 -3.18 3.78 19.46
CA GLN A 285 -1.82 3.78 20.01
C GLN A 285 -1.07 5.09 19.71
N ILE A 286 -1.17 5.59 18.47
CA ILE A 286 -0.63 6.89 18.07
C ILE A 286 -1.23 8.02 18.89
N ASP A 287 -2.55 8.00 19.14
CA ASP A 287 -3.22 9.00 19.99
C ASP A 287 -2.67 9.00 21.42
N ARG A 288 -2.39 7.81 21.99
CA ARG A 288 -1.81 7.66 23.33
C ARG A 288 -0.37 8.18 23.39
N LEU A 289 0.44 7.90 22.36
CA LEU A 289 1.87 8.23 22.33
C LEU A 289 2.16 9.69 21.91
N TYR A 290 1.40 10.21 20.95
CA TYR A 290 1.69 11.46 20.25
C TYR A 290 0.53 12.45 20.24
N GLY A 291 -0.58 12.10 20.88
CA GLY A 291 -1.79 12.93 20.98
C GLY A 291 -2.69 12.82 19.75
N ARG A 292 -3.99 13.12 19.96
CA ARG A 292 -5.03 13.04 18.91
C ARG A 292 -4.77 13.84 17.65
N ALA A 293 -4.07 14.98 17.74
CA ALA A 293 -3.70 15.76 16.56
C ALA A 293 -2.81 14.94 15.59
N THR A 294 -1.86 14.18 16.12
CA THR A 294 -0.99 13.30 15.32
C THR A 294 -1.79 12.13 14.73
N GLY A 295 -2.69 11.52 15.49
CA GLY A 295 -3.56 10.46 14.96
C GLY A 295 -4.49 10.95 13.85
N ASN A 296 -5.08 12.14 14.00
CA ASN A 296 -5.89 12.75 12.94
C ASN A 296 -5.06 13.05 11.68
N PHE A 297 -3.83 13.55 11.84
CA PHE A 297 -2.90 13.78 10.73
C PHE A 297 -2.54 12.49 9.99
N VAL A 298 -2.34 11.37 10.70
CA VAL A 298 -2.11 10.06 10.07
C VAL A 298 -3.37 9.57 9.34
N SER A 299 -4.54 9.73 9.96
CA SER A 299 -5.84 9.35 9.37
C SER A 299 -6.14 10.07 8.05
N LEU A 300 -5.83 11.38 8.00
CA LEU A 300 -5.96 12.21 6.81
C LEU A 300 -5.13 11.64 5.64
N GLN A 301 -3.88 11.24 5.91
CA GLN A 301 -2.99 10.64 4.91
C GLN A 301 -3.44 9.24 4.46
N TRP A 302 -4.24 8.54 5.27
CA TRP A 302 -4.78 7.22 4.94
C TRP A 302 -6.10 7.27 4.16
N GLU A 303 -6.66 8.46 3.94
CA GLU A 303 -8.05 8.64 3.49
C GLU A 303 -9.06 7.91 4.39
N TYR A 304 -8.75 7.87 5.70
CA TYR A 304 -9.55 7.15 6.69
C TYR A 304 -10.38 8.12 7.52
N ALA A 305 -11.69 7.94 7.51
CA ALA A 305 -12.60 8.70 8.36
C ALA A 305 -12.72 8.01 9.72
N ARG A 306 -12.16 8.64 10.75
CA ARG A 306 -12.29 8.24 12.16
C ARG A 306 -13.54 8.81 12.81
#